data_AF-A0A7S2EYK8-F1
#
_entry.id   AF-A0A7S2EYK8-F1
#
_cell.length_a   1.000
_cell.length_b   1.000
_cell.length_c   1.000
_cell.angle_alpha   90.00
_cell.angle_beta   90.00
_cell.angle_gamma   90.00
#
_symmetry.space_group_name_H-M   'P 1'
#
loop_
_entity.id
_entity.type
_entity.pdbx_description
1 polymer ?
#
loop_
_entity_poly.entity_id
_entity_poly.type
_entity_poly.pdbx_seq_one_letter_code
_entity_poly.pdbx_strand_id
1 'polypeptide(L)'
;GCPELMVLVKGMAFALRAVFSTLCLLMLVIYVFAVAFTETLAGTKAAKGCFETVGQSMNCLLLQGVFADQASIITQLLNEHWTYYAAILAYMVIGSMTLLNMLIGVMCEVMQMVSEAEKDAVMHQGLKEKIGKLVKGVDTDHDMVITHEEFKKMLESPTAMQALAEQKIDVVQLVDFVDCIFQDKVGLGIDDFVETVLQFRNDNTATVKDLLDIRRTLLVEIEFLLVNNSG
;
A
#
# COMPACT_ATOMS: atom_id res chain seq x y z
N GLY A 1 1.79 34.71 -7.57
CA GLY A 1 1.97 33.86 -6.37
C GLY A 1 2.37 32.49 -6.82
N CYS A 2 3.40 31.89 -6.23
CA CYS A 2 3.96 30.62 -6.69
C CYS A 2 2.92 29.49 -6.64
N PRO A 3 2.72 28.73 -7.75
CA PRO A 3 1.74 27.64 -7.81
C PRO A 3 2.00 26.53 -6.78
N GLU A 4 3.26 26.32 -6.41
CA GLU A 4 3.68 25.37 -5.37
C GLU A 4 3.06 25.66 -4.00
N LEU A 5 2.98 26.95 -3.61
CA LEU A 5 2.38 27.35 -2.34
C LEU A 5 0.87 27.07 -2.33
N MET A 6 0.20 27.23 -3.46
CA MET A 6 -1.24 27.00 -3.58
C MET A 6 -1.59 25.50 -3.50
N VAL A 7 -0.73 24.63 -4.02
CA VAL A 7 -0.87 23.18 -3.86
C VAL A 7 -0.69 22.78 -2.40
N LEU A 8 0.33 23.32 -1.73
CA LEU A 8 0.58 23.05 -0.31
C LEU A 8 -0.58 23.51 0.58
N VAL A 9 -1.08 24.73 0.38
CA VAL A 9 -2.19 25.30 1.15
C VAL A 9 -3.49 24.48 0.94
N LYS A 10 -3.77 24.03 -0.29
CA LYS A 10 -4.91 23.14 -0.53
C LYS A 10 -4.75 21.81 0.19
N GLY A 11 -3.55 21.20 0.16
CA GLY A 11 -3.25 19.99 0.92
C GLY A 11 -3.48 20.15 2.42
N MET A 12 -2.98 21.25 3.00
CA MET A 12 -3.19 21.57 4.41
C MET A 12 -4.68 21.80 4.75
N ALA A 13 -5.44 22.42 3.85
CA ALA A 13 -6.87 22.63 4.06
C ALA A 13 -7.66 21.30 4.13
N PHE A 14 -7.28 20.30 3.33
CA PHE A 14 -7.85 18.95 3.46
C PHE A 14 -7.45 18.28 4.77
N ALA A 15 -6.18 18.43 5.19
CA ALA A 15 -5.69 17.87 6.45
C ALA A 15 -6.40 18.46 7.68
N LEU A 16 -6.79 19.75 7.65
CA LEU A 16 -7.52 20.39 8.74
C LEU A 16 -8.81 19.65 9.13
N ARG A 17 -9.51 19.01 8.19
CA ARG A 17 -10.73 18.24 8.49
C ARG A 17 -10.41 16.99 9.32
N ALA A 18 -9.33 16.29 8.99
CA ALA A 18 -8.88 15.13 9.75
C ALA A 18 -8.41 15.54 11.16
N VAL A 19 -7.63 16.63 11.24
CA VAL A 19 -7.16 17.18 12.52
C VAL A 19 -8.33 17.64 13.40
N PHE A 20 -9.35 18.25 12.83
CA PHE A 20 -10.55 18.61 13.58
C PHE A 20 -11.23 17.38 14.19
N SER A 21 -11.35 16.29 13.43
CA SER A 21 -11.90 15.03 13.93
C SER A 21 -11.07 14.44 15.06
N THR A 22 -9.73 14.46 14.96
CA THR A 22 -8.85 13.94 16.02
C THR A 22 -8.89 14.83 17.27
N LEU A 23 -9.00 16.15 17.12
CA LEU A 23 -9.17 17.08 18.23
C LEU A 23 -10.51 16.88 18.96
N CYS A 24 -11.61 16.67 18.22
CA CYS A 24 -12.90 16.34 18.84
C CYS A 24 -12.82 15.04 19.65
N LEU A 25 -12.16 14.01 19.11
CA LEU A 25 -11.96 12.74 19.81
C LEU A 25 -11.08 12.94 21.06
N LEU A 26 -9.99 13.68 20.96
CA LEU A 26 -9.11 14.01 22.09
C LEU A 26 -9.88 14.73 23.19
N MET A 27 -10.67 15.76 22.85
CA MET A 27 -11.47 16.51 23.81
C MET A 27 -12.54 15.65 24.49
N LEU A 28 -13.15 14.71 23.75
CA LEU A 28 -14.10 13.75 24.32
C LEU A 28 -13.42 12.83 25.35
N VAL A 29 -12.25 12.29 25.01
CA VAL A 29 -11.46 11.46 25.94
C VAL A 29 -11.09 12.26 27.19
N ILE A 30 -10.55 13.47 27.01
CA ILE A 30 -10.21 14.36 28.14
C ILE A 30 -11.43 14.65 29.00
N TYR A 31 -12.60 14.91 28.39
CA TYR A 31 -13.84 15.15 29.13
C TYR A 31 -14.26 13.93 29.97
N VAL A 32 -14.26 12.72 29.40
CA VAL A 32 -14.63 11.50 30.11
C VAL A 32 -13.72 11.26 31.31
N PHE A 33 -12.40 11.39 31.11
CA PHE A 33 -11.44 11.24 32.21
C PHE A 33 -11.52 12.39 33.22
N ALA A 34 -11.79 13.61 32.78
CA ALA A 34 -11.99 14.75 33.67
C ALA A 34 -13.16 14.52 34.62
N VAL A 35 -14.31 14.05 34.11
CA VAL A 35 -15.46 13.70 34.95
C VAL A 35 -15.08 12.58 35.92
N ALA A 36 -14.47 11.50 35.45
CA ALA A 36 -14.07 10.38 36.30
C ALA A 36 -13.11 10.80 37.44
N PHE A 37 -12.09 11.61 37.15
CA PHE A 37 -11.16 12.09 38.17
C PHE A 37 -11.79 13.10 39.13
N THR A 38 -12.66 13.99 38.64
CA THR A 38 -13.36 14.96 39.50
C THR A 38 -14.24 14.24 40.53
N GLU A 39 -14.98 13.21 40.09
CA GLU A 39 -15.84 12.43 40.98
C GLU A 39 -15.04 11.56 41.94
N THR A 40 -14.01 10.86 41.47
CA THR A 40 -13.25 9.91 42.30
C THR A 40 -12.30 10.58 43.30
N LEU A 41 -11.77 11.75 42.97
CA LEU A 41 -10.86 12.50 43.83
C LEU A 41 -11.60 13.51 44.72
N ALA A 42 -12.93 13.64 44.60
CA ALA A 42 -13.73 14.57 45.38
C ALA A 42 -13.44 14.43 46.89
N GLY A 43 -13.08 15.55 47.53
CA GLY A 43 -12.77 15.60 48.97
C GLY A 43 -11.35 15.16 49.36
N THR A 44 -10.53 14.69 48.41
CA THR A 44 -9.12 14.35 48.68
C THR A 44 -8.19 15.57 48.55
N LYS A 45 -7.00 15.51 49.17
CA LYS A 45 -5.96 16.55 48.98
C LYS A 45 -5.43 16.59 47.54
N ALA A 46 -5.52 15.47 46.81
CA ALA A 46 -5.06 15.35 45.43
C ALA A 46 -5.97 16.10 44.43
N ALA A 47 -7.22 16.40 44.81
CA ALA A 47 -8.11 17.18 43.97
C ALA A 47 -7.72 18.66 43.90
N LYS A 48 -7.06 19.19 44.94
CA LYS A 48 -6.82 20.63 45.08
C LYS A 48 -6.01 21.19 43.91
N GLY A 49 -6.56 22.20 43.25
CA GLY A 49 -5.89 22.93 42.16
C GLY A 49 -5.99 22.29 40.77
N CYS A 50 -6.40 21.02 40.65
CA CYS A 50 -6.53 20.34 39.36
C CYS A 50 -7.87 19.63 39.14
N PHE A 51 -8.43 18.94 40.14
CA PHE A 51 -9.60 18.08 39.96
C PHE A 51 -10.83 18.49 40.78
N GLU A 52 -11.00 19.80 41.05
CA GLU A 52 -12.12 20.31 41.83
C GLU A 52 -13.40 20.50 41.00
N THR A 53 -13.25 20.86 39.73
CA THR A 53 -14.35 21.05 38.78
C THR A 53 -14.00 20.42 37.45
N VAL A 54 -14.99 19.93 36.70
CA VAL A 54 -14.76 19.27 35.40
C VAL A 54 -13.95 20.16 34.45
N GLY A 55 -14.21 21.46 34.38
CA GLY A 55 -13.45 22.38 33.53
C GLY A 55 -11.98 22.52 33.95
N GLN A 56 -11.71 22.57 35.25
CA GLN A 56 -10.35 22.61 35.78
C GLN A 56 -9.63 21.27 35.56
N SER A 57 -10.33 20.15 35.74
CA SER A 57 -9.84 18.80 35.44
C SER A 57 -9.48 18.66 33.96
N MET A 58 -10.31 19.17 33.05
CA MET A 58 -10.03 19.17 31.62
C MET A 58 -8.78 19.99 31.29
N ASN A 59 -8.64 21.20 31.85
CA ASN A 59 -7.46 22.02 31.64
C ASN A 59 -6.19 21.36 32.23
N CYS A 60 -6.29 20.78 33.43
CA CYS A 60 -5.18 20.08 34.06
C CYS A 60 -4.76 18.84 33.26
N LEU A 61 -5.70 18.03 32.76
CA LEU A 61 -5.40 16.88 31.90
C LEU A 61 -4.84 17.30 30.53
N LEU A 62 -5.32 18.40 29.96
CA LEU A 62 -4.78 18.93 28.72
C LEU A 62 -3.34 19.41 28.90
N LEU A 63 -3.08 20.24 29.93
CA LEU A 63 -1.75 20.81 30.16
C LEU A 63 -0.77 19.78 30.71
N GLN A 64 -1.11 19.05 31.77
CA GLN A 64 -0.20 18.12 32.42
C GLN A 64 -0.18 16.72 31.77
N GLY A 65 -1.22 16.35 31.01
CA GLY A 65 -1.28 15.07 30.32
C GLY A 65 -0.79 15.16 28.87
N VAL A 66 -1.31 16.10 28.09
CA VAL A 66 -0.99 16.21 26.65
C VAL A 66 0.25 17.08 26.41
N PHE A 67 0.37 18.20 27.13
CA PHE A 67 1.46 19.18 26.97
C PHE A 67 2.36 19.26 28.22
N ALA A 68 2.61 18.12 28.86
CA ALA A 68 3.24 18.03 30.18
C ALA A 68 4.56 18.80 30.28
N ASP A 69 5.33 18.77 29.20
CA ASP A 69 6.64 19.40 29.07
C ASP A 69 6.59 20.93 28.98
N GLN A 70 5.52 21.50 28.40
CA GLN A 70 5.34 22.95 28.31
C GLN A 70 4.29 23.49 29.29
N ALA A 71 3.71 22.65 30.15
CA ALA A 71 2.70 23.04 31.12
C ALA A 71 3.14 24.24 31.99
N SER A 72 4.42 24.29 32.36
CA SER A 72 5.00 25.40 33.13
C SER A 72 4.95 26.73 32.38
N ILE A 73 5.32 26.74 31.10
CA ILE A 73 5.29 27.91 30.22
C ILE A 73 3.84 28.37 29.99
N ILE A 74 2.94 27.44 29.72
CA ILE A 74 1.54 27.75 29.44
C ILE A 74 0.85 28.33 30.69
N THR A 75 1.15 27.79 31.87
CA THR A 75 0.60 28.29 33.13
C THR A 75 1.14 29.68 33.49
N GLN A 76 2.41 29.96 33.19
CA GLN A 76 2.98 31.31 33.35
C GLN A 76 2.28 32.33 32.44
N LEU A 77 2.03 31.98 31.17
CA LEU A 77 1.33 32.84 30.22
C LEU A 77 -0.15 33.08 30.61
N LEU A 78 -0.80 32.08 31.22
CA LEU A 78 -2.16 32.20 31.73
C LEU A 78 -2.27 33.23 32.85
N ASN A 79 -1.25 33.35 33.71
CA ASN A 79 -1.25 34.29 34.82
C ASN A 79 -1.10 35.75 34.37
N GLU A 80 -0.52 35.99 33.19
CA GLU A 80 -0.40 37.33 32.60
C GLU A 80 -1.72 37.77 31.96
N HIS A 81 -2.14 37.08 30.89
CA HIS A 81 -3.40 37.36 30.22
C HIS A 81 -3.94 36.12 29.48
N TRP A 82 -5.27 35.97 29.47
CA TRP A 82 -5.97 34.88 28.78
C TRP A 82 -5.69 34.84 27.27
N THR A 83 -5.37 35.98 26.64
CA THR A 83 -5.04 36.07 25.22
C THR A 83 -3.73 35.36 24.88
N TYR A 84 -2.71 35.52 25.73
CA TYR A 84 -1.44 34.82 25.56
C TYR A 84 -1.59 33.31 25.76
N TYR A 85 -2.42 32.90 26.74
CA TYR A 85 -2.79 31.51 26.93
C TYR A 85 -3.50 30.91 25.70
N ALA A 86 -4.49 31.62 25.13
CA ALA A 86 -5.18 31.16 23.92
C ALA A 86 -4.24 31.07 22.71
N ALA A 87 -3.34 32.04 22.54
CA ALA A 87 -2.38 32.07 21.44
C ALA A 87 -1.36 30.93 21.52
N ILE A 88 -0.78 30.66 22.70
CA ILE A 88 0.19 29.57 22.85
C ILE A 88 -0.50 28.20 22.68
N LEU A 89 -1.72 28.04 23.20
CA LEU A 89 -2.46 26.79 23.07
C LEU A 89 -2.85 26.53 21.61
N ALA A 90 -3.26 27.57 20.86
CA ALA A 90 -3.48 27.47 19.43
C ALA A 90 -2.19 27.12 18.67
N TYR A 91 -1.06 27.74 19.00
CA TYR A 91 0.25 27.39 18.42
C TYR A 91 0.61 25.92 18.67
N MET A 92 0.41 25.42 19.89
CA MET A 92 0.73 24.03 20.25
C MET A 92 -0.16 23.01 19.56
N VAL A 93 -1.47 23.30 19.47
CA VAL A 93 -2.43 22.46 18.76
C VAL A 93 -2.16 22.46 17.26
N ILE A 94 -1.89 23.62 16.67
CA ILE A 94 -1.60 23.72 15.24
C ILE A 94 -0.22 23.12 14.94
N GLY A 95 0.81 23.39 15.74
CA GLY A 95 2.16 22.90 15.53
C GLY A 95 2.28 21.40 15.80
N SER A 96 2.18 20.99 17.06
CA SER A 96 2.50 19.62 17.46
C SER A 96 1.49 18.61 16.92
N MET A 97 0.19 18.86 17.06
CA MET A 97 -0.82 17.88 16.65
C MET A 97 -1.02 17.84 15.13
N THR A 98 -1.02 18.97 14.42
CA THR A 98 -1.16 18.94 12.95
C THR A 98 0.07 18.32 12.29
N LEU A 99 1.28 18.64 12.75
CA LEU A 99 2.51 18.06 12.19
C LEU A 99 2.55 16.54 12.44
N LEU A 100 2.24 16.08 13.66
CA LEU A 100 2.16 14.64 13.96
C LEU A 100 1.09 13.95 13.10
N ASN A 101 -0.10 14.54 12.98
CA ASN A 101 -1.17 13.98 12.16
C ASN A 101 -0.81 13.94 10.66
N MET A 102 -0.02 14.90 10.16
CA MET A 102 0.50 14.89 8.79
C MET A 102 1.57 13.81 8.58
N LEU A 103 2.46 13.59 9.55
CA LEU A 103 3.45 12.51 9.50
C LEU A 103 2.77 11.13 9.48
N ILE A 104 1.72 10.94 10.28
CA ILE A 104 0.92 9.71 10.24
C ILE A 104 0.33 9.48 8.85
N GLY A 105 -0.17 10.54 8.20
CA GLY A 105 -0.67 10.47 6.81
C GLY A 105 0.37 9.92 5.83
N VAL A 106 1.60 10.46 5.86
CA VAL A 106 2.70 9.98 5.01
C VAL A 106 3.09 8.54 5.36
N MET A 107 3.13 8.19 6.64
CA MET A 107 3.44 6.82 7.07
C MET A 107 2.39 5.82 6.59
N CYS A 108 1.10 6.17 6.64
CA CYS A 108 0.02 5.35 6.13
C CYS A 108 0.11 5.15 4.61
N GLU A 109 0.45 6.20 3.86
CA GLU A 109 0.66 6.12 2.41
C GLU A 109 1.81 5.15 2.08
N VAL A 110 2.95 5.27 2.78
CA VAL A 110 4.08 4.35 2.63
C VAL A 110 3.69 2.91 2.99
N MET A 111 2.96 2.71 4.09
CA MET A 111 2.47 1.39 4.49
C MET A 111 1.53 0.78 3.45
N GLN A 112 0.67 1.60 2.83
CA GLN A 112 -0.24 1.12 1.80
C GLN A 112 0.51 0.70 0.54
N MET A 113 1.50 1.49 0.09
CA MET A 113 2.36 1.11 -1.04
C MET A 113 3.10 -0.21 -0.77
N VAL A 114 3.64 -0.39 0.44
CA VAL A 114 4.31 -1.64 0.82
C VAL A 114 3.31 -2.81 0.85
N SER A 115 2.11 -2.61 1.39
CA SER A 115 1.07 -3.64 1.44
C SER A 115 0.59 -4.05 0.05
N GLU A 116 0.46 -3.10 -0.88
CA GLU A 116 0.09 -3.37 -2.27
C GLU A 116 1.18 -4.17 -2.99
N ALA A 117 2.45 -3.76 -2.85
CA ALA A 117 3.59 -4.50 -3.40
C ALA A 117 3.70 -5.92 -2.85
N GLU A 118 3.44 -6.12 -1.55
CA GLU A 118 3.44 -7.44 -0.92
C GLU A 118 2.27 -8.30 -1.41
N LYS A 119 1.07 -7.73 -1.52
CA LYS A 119 -0.11 -8.44 -2.06
C LYS A 119 0.13 -8.92 -3.49
N ASP A 120 0.73 -8.08 -4.32
CA ASP A 120 1.06 -8.45 -5.70
C ASP A 120 2.08 -9.60 -5.73
N ALA A 121 3.14 -9.52 -4.92
CA ALA A 121 4.13 -10.59 -4.81
C ALA A 121 3.51 -11.93 -4.35
N VAL A 122 2.64 -11.89 -3.34
CA VAL A 122 1.93 -13.07 -2.82
C VAL A 122 0.97 -13.64 -3.87
N MET A 123 0.22 -12.79 -4.59
CA MET A 123 -0.67 -13.23 -5.66
C MET A 123 0.10 -13.92 -6.79
N HIS A 124 1.21 -13.32 -7.22
CA HIS A 124 2.08 -13.88 -8.26
C HIS A 124 2.65 -15.25 -7.83
N GLN A 125 3.13 -15.38 -6.60
CA GLN A 125 3.67 -16.64 -6.10
C GLN A 125 2.58 -17.72 -5.98
N GLY A 126 1.41 -17.40 -5.43
CA GLY A 126 0.30 -18.33 -5.32
C GLY A 126 -0.21 -18.81 -6.68
N LEU A 127 -0.14 -17.95 -7.70
CA LEU A 127 -0.49 -18.31 -9.07
C LEU A 127 0.57 -19.23 -9.70
N LYS A 128 1.87 -18.91 -9.55
CA LYS A 128 2.98 -19.77 -10.00
C LYS A 128 2.86 -21.17 -9.39
N GLU A 129 2.50 -21.27 -8.11
CA GLU A 129 2.29 -22.57 -7.43
C GLU A 129 1.07 -23.34 -7.98
N LYS A 130 -0.06 -22.66 -8.23
CA LYS A 130 -1.26 -23.31 -8.79
C LYS A 130 -1.02 -23.84 -10.20
N ILE A 131 -0.45 -23.02 -11.08
CA ILE A 131 -0.11 -23.44 -12.45
C ILE A 131 0.97 -24.51 -12.41
N GLY A 132 2.01 -24.37 -11.59
CA GLY A 132 3.03 -25.39 -11.42
C GLY A 132 2.48 -26.75 -10.97
N LYS A 133 1.42 -26.78 -10.13
CA LYS A 133 0.72 -28.03 -9.77
C LYS A 133 -0.07 -28.62 -10.93
N LEU A 134 -0.73 -27.79 -11.76
CA LEU A 134 -1.44 -28.26 -12.96
C LEU A 134 -0.45 -28.87 -13.97
N VAL A 135 0.68 -28.19 -14.18
CA VAL A 135 1.73 -28.60 -15.12
C VAL A 135 2.39 -29.92 -14.66
N LYS A 136 2.66 -30.08 -13.36
CA LYS A 136 3.13 -31.37 -12.79
C LYS A 136 2.13 -32.52 -12.92
N GLY A 137 0.84 -32.24 -13.11
CA GLY A 137 -0.16 -33.27 -13.36
C GLY A 137 -0.25 -33.71 -14.82
N VAL A 138 0.39 -32.97 -15.73
CA VAL A 138 0.42 -33.20 -17.18
C VAL A 138 1.74 -33.85 -17.60
N ASP A 139 2.84 -33.47 -16.94
CA ASP A 139 4.16 -34.08 -17.06
C ASP A 139 4.06 -35.59 -16.80
N THR A 140 4.03 -36.37 -17.89
CA THR A 140 3.72 -37.80 -17.83
C THR A 140 4.99 -38.62 -17.64
N ASP A 141 6.14 -38.10 -18.09
CA ASP A 141 7.44 -38.76 -18.02
C ASP A 141 8.32 -38.26 -16.86
N HIS A 142 7.86 -37.25 -16.11
CA HIS A 142 8.50 -36.65 -14.94
C HIS A 142 9.90 -36.08 -15.25
N ASP A 143 10.13 -35.65 -16.49
CA ASP A 143 11.41 -35.12 -16.92
C ASP A 143 11.59 -33.63 -16.56
N MET A 144 10.56 -33.00 -15.97
CA MET A 144 10.48 -31.58 -15.61
C MET A 144 10.58 -30.64 -16.82
N VAL A 145 10.30 -31.14 -18.03
CA VAL A 145 10.31 -30.43 -19.30
C VAL A 145 8.96 -30.65 -19.99
N ILE A 146 8.24 -29.56 -20.23
CA ILE A 146 6.98 -29.64 -20.98
C ILE A 146 7.30 -29.65 -22.47
N THR A 147 6.94 -30.74 -23.14
CA THR A 147 7.04 -30.87 -24.59
C THR A 147 5.78 -30.32 -25.28
N HIS A 148 5.88 -30.07 -26.58
CA HIS A 148 4.75 -29.60 -27.39
C HIS A 148 3.55 -30.58 -27.35
N GLU A 149 3.82 -31.89 -27.32
CA GLU A 149 2.75 -32.91 -27.26
C GLU A 149 2.04 -32.94 -25.90
N GLU A 150 2.77 -32.76 -24.80
CA GLU A 150 2.20 -32.72 -23.46
C GLU A 150 1.40 -31.45 -23.22
N PHE A 151 1.90 -30.32 -23.73
CA PHE A 151 1.16 -29.08 -23.69
C PHE A 151 -0.15 -29.17 -24.49
N LYS A 152 -0.14 -29.80 -25.66
CA LYS A 152 -1.35 -30.04 -26.44
C LYS A 152 -2.33 -30.96 -25.72
N LYS A 153 -1.86 -32.04 -25.09
CA LYS A 153 -2.68 -32.92 -24.23
C LYS A 153 -3.28 -32.18 -23.03
N MET A 154 -2.55 -31.22 -22.46
CA MET A 154 -3.08 -30.36 -21.41
C MET A 154 -4.24 -29.50 -21.92
N LEU A 155 -4.08 -28.88 -23.09
CA LEU A 155 -5.13 -28.06 -23.70
C LEU A 155 -6.34 -28.88 -24.14
N GLU A 156 -6.17 -30.17 -24.44
CA GLU A 156 -7.27 -31.09 -24.72
C GLU A 156 -8.04 -31.53 -23.46
N SER A 157 -7.45 -31.34 -22.26
CA SER A 157 -8.08 -31.68 -20.98
C SER A 157 -9.04 -30.57 -20.52
N PRO A 158 -10.35 -30.86 -20.38
CA PRO A 158 -11.34 -29.88 -19.90
C PRO A 158 -11.00 -29.33 -18.52
N THR A 159 -10.45 -30.18 -17.65
CA THR A 159 -10.05 -29.82 -16.28
C THR A 159 -8.91 -28.81 -16.27
N ALA A 160 -7.93 -28.94 -17.17
CA ALA A 160 -6.81 -28.01 -17.26
C ALA A 160 -7.25 -26.68 -17.91
N MET A 161 -8.06 -26.72 -18.96
CA MET A 161 -8.64 -25.51 -19.56
C MET A 161 -9.47 -24.71 -18.56
N GLN A 162 -10.31 -25.40 -17.76
CA GLN A 162 -11.09 -24.73 -16.72
C GLN A 162 -10.19 -24.10 -15.65
N ALA A 163 -9.15 -24.82 -15.21
CA ALA A 163 -8.22 -24.31 -14.20
C ALA A 163 -7.40 -23.10 -14.71
N LEU A 164 -7.00 -23.09 -15.99
CA LEU A 164 -6.33 -21.95 -16.63
C LEU A 164 -7.29 -20.74 -16.77
N ALA A 165 -8.54 -20.98 -17.18
CA ALA A 165 -9.57 -19.95 -17.27
C ALA A 165 -9.91 -19.33 -15.90
N GLU A 166 -9.95 -20.15 -14.84
CA GLU A 166 -10.12 -19.68 -13.45
C GLU A 166 -8.98 -18.76 -12.99
N GLN A 167 -7.78 -18.89 -13.58
CA GLN A 167 -6.65 -17.99 -13.34
C GLN A 167 -6.59 -16.79 -14.30
N LYS A 168 -7.66 -16.53 -15.08
CA LYS A 168 -7.77 -15.46 -16.09
C LYS A 168 -6.73 -15.54 -17.22
N ILE A 169 -6.23 -16.73 -17.53
CA ILE A 169 -5.34 -16.94 -18.67
C ILE A 169 -6.21 -17.03 -19.93
N ASP A 170 -5.83 -16.30 -20.98
CA ASP A 170 -6.48 -16.41 -22.28
C ASP A 170 -6.00 -17.68 -22.98
N VAL A 171 -6.79 -18.75 -22.83
CA VAL A 171 -6.49 -20.06 -23.43
C VAL A 171 -6.54 -19.99 -24.96
N VAL A 172 -7.36 -19.11 -25.55
CA VAL A 172 -7.47 -18.97 -27.01
C VAL A 172 -6.19 -18.36 -27.55
N GLN A 173 -5.72 -17.27 -26.95
CA GLN A 173 -4.44 -16.66 -27.30
C GLN A 173 -3.28 -17.63 -27.05
N LEU A 174 -3.30 -18.36 -25.95
CA LEU A 174 -2.24 -19.32 -25.63
C LEU A 174 -2.13 -20.44 -26.69
N VAL A 175 -3.25 -20.89 -27.26
CA VAL A 175 -3.28 -21.87 -28.37
C VAL A 175 -2.70 -21.26 -29.64
N ASP A 176 -3.08 -20.04 -29.99
CA ASP A 176 -2.61 -19.35 -31.21
C ASP A 176 -1.11 -19.07 -31.20
N PHE A 177 -0.54 -18.89 -30.00
CA PHE A 177 0.88 -18.60 -29.81
C PHE A 177 1.71 -19.83 -29.44
N VAL A 178 1.16 -21.04 -29.47
CA VAL A 178 1.88 -22.25 -29.05
C VAL A 178 3.18 -22.46 -29.85
N ASP A 179 3.13 -22.31 -31.17
CA ASP A 179 4.30 -22.47 -32.03
C ASP A 179 5.37 -21.41 -31.72
N CYS A 180 4.94 -20.21 -31.34
CA CYS A 180 5.81 -19.10 -30.93
C CYS A 180 6.36 -19.22 -29.51
N ILE A 181 5.72 -19.99 -28.62
CA ILE A 181 6.25 -20.27 -27.27
C ILE A 181 7.40 -21.27 -27.37
N PHE A 182 7.26 -22.27 -28.24
CA PHE A 182 8.24 -23.34 -28.36
C PHE A 182 9.42 -23.01 -29.29
N GLN A 183 9.36 -22.04 -30.22
CA GLN A 183 10.48 -21.50 -31.03
C GLN A 183 11.59 -22.53 -31.37
N ASP A 184 11.23 -23.68 -31.96
CA ASP A 184 12.14 -24.77 -32.33
C ASP A 184 12.87 -25.49 -31.17
N LYS A 185 12.51 -25.23 -29.91
CA LYS A 185 12.98 -25.98 -28.74
C LYS A 185 12.16 -27.26 -28.57
N VAL A 186 12.86 -28.34 -28.19
CA VAL A 186 12.26 -29.66 -27.92
C VAL A 186 11.32 -29.63 -26.72
N GLY A 187 11.52 -28.69 -25.78
CA GLY A 187 10.63 -28.43 -24.65
C GLY A 187 11.07 -27.23 -23.83
N LEU A 188 10.21 -26.83 -22.87
CA LEU A 188 10.52 -25.79 -21.88
C LEU A 188 10.54 -26.40 -20.48
N GLY A 189 11.51 -25.99 -19.64
CA GLY A 189 11.49 -26.36 -18.23
C GLY A 189 10.22 -25.83 -17.55
N ILE A 190 9.72 -26.55 -16.54
CA ILE A 190 8.45 -26.19 -15.86
C ILE A 190 8.42 -24.75 -15.37
N ASP A 191 9.51 -24.23 -14.78
CA ASP A 191 9.54 -22.85 -14.30
C ASP A 191 9.43 -21.81 -15.41
N ASP A 192 10.13 -22.01 -16.53
CA ASP A 192 10.09 -21.14 -17.71
C ASP A 192 8.74 -21.23 -18.42
N PHE A 193 8.18 -22.43 -18.48
CA PHE A 193 6.85 -22.68 -19.04
C PHE A 193 5.77 -21.97 -18.21
N VAL A 194 5.79 -22.10 -16.88
CA VAL A 194 4.85 -21.40 -15.99
C VAL A 194 4.99 -19.89 -16.15
N GLU A 195 6.21 -19.35 -16.21
CA GLU A 195 6.44 -17.92 -16.45
C GLU A 195 5.94 -17.45 -17.82
N THR A 196 6.03 -18.30 -18.85
CA THR A 196 5.52 -17.99 -20.19
C THR A 196 4.00 -18.00 -20.20
N VAL A 197 3.35 -19.02 -19.63
CA VAL A 197 1.88 -19.10 -19.54
C VAL A 197 1.29 -17.94 -18.72
N LEU A 198 2.00 -17.51 -17.67
CA LEU A 198 1.62 -16.34 -16.87
C LEU A 198 1.54 -15.03 -17.66
N GLN A 199 2.30 -14.90 -18.76
CA GLN A 199 2.30 -13.68 -19.60
C GLN A 199 1.01 -13.53 -20.42
N PHE A 200 0.28 -14.63 -20.65
CA PHE A 200 -1.00 -14.66 -21.39
C PHE A 200 -2.22 -14.37 -20.48
N ARG A 201 -2.02 -13.78 -19.30
CA ARG A 201 -3.13 -13.37 -18.44
C ARG A 201 -3.82 -12.15 -19.04
N ASN A 202 -5.15 -12.15 -19.08
CA ASN A 202 -5.96 -11.05 -19.61
C ASN A 202 -5.76 -9.70 -18.88
N ASP A 203 -5.27 -9.73 -17.64
CA ASP A 203 -4.93 -8.54 -16.85
C ASP A 203 -3.44 -8.14 -16.96
N ASN A 204 -2.65 -8.78 -17.84
CA ASN A 204 -1.23 -8.45 -17.97
C ASN A 204 -1.07 -7.09 -18.67
N THR A 205 -0.57 -6.09 -17.94
CA THR A 205 -0.33 -4.76 -18.50
C THR A 205 1.04 -4.74 -19.16
N ALA A 206 1.11 -4.41 -20.45
CA ALA A 206 2.38 -4.34 -21.18
C ALA A 206 3.41 -3.46 -20.45
N THR A 207 4.57 -4.03 -20.17
CA THR A 207 5.65 -3.41 -19.41
C THR A 207 6.73 -2.83 -20.32
N VAL A 208 7.59 -1.98 -19.77
CA VAL A 208 8.77 -1.46 -20.49
C VAL A 208 9.71 -2.61 -20.91
N LYS A 209 9.73 -3.71 -20.16
CA LYS A 209 10.47 -4.93 -20.52
C LYS A 209 9.94 -5.50 -21.84
N ASP A 210 8.62 -5.61 -21.99
CA ASP A 210 8.00 -6.14 -23.22
C ASP A 210 8.32 -5.27 -24.44
N LEU A 211 8.35 -3.94 -24.26
CA LEU A 211 8.77 -3.01 -25.32
C LEU A 211 10.25 -3.21 -25.72
N LEU A 212 11.12 -3.43 -24.73
CA LEU A 212 12.55 -3.68 -24.98
C LEU A 212 12.78 -5.04 -25.64
N ASP A 213 12.00 -6.05 -25.28
CA ASP A 213 12.07 -7.38 -25.88
C ASP A 213 11.58 -7.35 -27.34
N ILE A 214 10.47 -6.65 -27.64
CA ILE A 214 10.04 -6.39 -29.03
C ILE A 214 11.16 -5.69 -29.81
N ARG A 215 11.77 -4.64 -29.25
CA ARG A 215 12.86 -3.91 -29.90
C ARG A 215 14.05 -4.84 -30.18
N ARG A 216 14.43 -5.69 -29.22
CA ARG A 216 15.56 -6.62 -29.37
C ARG A 216 15.28 -7.63 -30.48
N THR A 217 14.11 -8.26 -30.48
CA THR A 217 13.71 -9.25 -31.49
C THR A 217 13.68 -8.64 -32.89
N LEU A 218 13.12 -7.43 -33.04
CA LEU A 218 13.11 -6.72 -34.32
C LEU A 218 14.53 -6.40 -34.81
N LEU A 219 15.44 -5.98 -33.92
CA LEU A 219 16.82 -5.68 -34.32
C LEU A 219 17.56 -6.93 -34.80
N VAL A 220 17.39 -8.07 -34.11
CA VAL A 220 18.01 -9.34 -34.51
C VAL A 220 17.51 -9.78 -35.89
N GLU A 221 16.20 -9.70 -36.13
CA GLU A 221 15.61 -10.11 -37.42
C GLU A 221 16.03 -9.18 -38.57
N ILE A 222 16.09 -7.87 -38.31
CA ILE A 222 16.58 -6.89 -39.30
C ILE A 222 18.05 -7.17 -39.64
N GLU A 223 18.89 -7.47 -38.65
CA GLU A 223 20.30 -7.78 -38.86
C GLU A 223 20.48 -9.07 -39.66
N PHE A 224 19.68 -10.10 -39.37
CA PHE A 224 19.63 -11.35 -40.14
C PHE A 224 19.24 -11.09 -41.61
N LEU A 225 18.19 -10.30 -41.85
CA LEU A 225 17.74 -9.96 -43.20
C LEU A 225 18.79 -9.13 -43.97
N LEU A 226 19.50 -8.22 -43.31
CA LEU A 226 20.55 -7.44 -43.97
C LEU A 226 21.74 -8.33 -44.38
N VAL A 227 22.15 -9.27 -43.54
CA VAL A 227 23.24 -10.22 -43.86
C VAL A 227 22.84 -11.16 -45.00
N ASN A 228 21.62 -11.68 -45.01
CA ASN A 228 21.15 -12.61 -46.04
C ASN A 228 20.84 -11.94 -47.39
N ASN A 229 20.62 -10.63 -47.42
CA ASN A 229 20.35 -9.85 -48.64
C ASN A 229 21.61 -9.17 -49.21
N SER A 230 22.78 -9.41 -48.60
CA SER A 230 24.09 -8.90 -49.02
C SER A 230 24.95 -9.93 -49.77
N GLY A 231 24.43 -11.13 -50.03
CA GLY A 231 25.05 -12.20 -50.81
C GLY A 231 24.25 -12.51 -52.07
#